data_AF-A0A7C2DT62-F1
#
_entry.id   AF-A0A7C2DT62-F1
#
_cell.length_a   1.000
_cell.length_b   1.000
_cell.length_c   1.000
_cell.angle_alpha   90.00
_cell.angle_beta   90.00
_cell.angle_gamma   90.00
#
_symmetry.space_group_name_H-M   'P 1'
#
loop_
_entity.id
_entity.type
_entity.pdbx_description
1 polymer ?
#
loop_
_entity_poly.entity_id
_entity_poly.type
_entity_poly.pdbx_seq_one_letter_code
_entity_poly.pdbx_strand_id
1 'polypeptide(L)'
;MRIPETDDDRGRPDAPGGRSGPYTPEELAAYEALVERYGRLVYNIAYRMTGSEADAKDLAQEAFIRVFRAFRRIDPEQPLEGWLYRIVSNLHIDLLRKRPRVRVE
;
A
#
# COMPACT_ATOMS: atom_id res chain seq x y z
N MET A 1 -4.55 -7.74 -20.29
CA MET A 1 -4.76 -6.48 -19.54
C MET A 1 -3.37 -5.91 -19.24
N ARG A 2 -2.87 -5.04 -20.12
CA ARG A 2 -1.53 -4.44 -20.00
C ARG A 2 -1.67 -3.26 -19.05
N ILE A 3 -1.10 -3.36 -17.85
CA ILE A 3 -1.01 -2.20 -16.96
C ILE A 3 -0.06 -1.22 -17.68
N PRO A 4 -0.51 0.00 -18.03
CA PRO A 4 0.36 0.96 -18.68
C PRO A 4 1.52 1.30 -17.75
N GLU A 5 2.75 1.09 -18.22
CA GLU A 5 3.95 1.75 -17.69
C GLU A 5 3.67 3.26 -17.74
N THR A 6 3.21 3.82 -16.62
CA THR A 6 3.05 5.25 -16.45
C THR A 6 4.25 5.69 -15.63
N ASP A 7 5.23 6.15 -16.38
CA ASP A 7 6.45 6.85 -15.98
C ASP A 7 6.09 8.22 -15.35
N ASP A 8 5.35 8.21 -14.24
CA ASP A 8 4.95 9.42 -13.50
C ASP A 8 5.60 9.39 -12.12
N ASP A 9 6.88 9.74 -12.13
CA ASP A 9 7.75 10.10 -11.00
C ASP A 9 7.29 11.43 -10.35
N ARG A 10 5.98 11.70 -10.34
CA ARG A 10 5.36 12.89 -9.74
C ARG A 10 4.74 12.51 -8.40
N GLY A 11 5.61 12.44 -7.39
CA GLY A 11 5.30 13.06 -6.10
C GLY A 11 4.44 12.28 -5.10
N ARG A 12 4.76 11.00 -4.81
CA ARG A 12 4.57 10.50 -3.43
C ARG A 12 5.85 9.80 -2.97
N PRO A 13 6.59 10.38 -2.00
CA PRO A 13 7.88 9.87 -1.59
C PRO A 13 7.75 8.50 -0.93
N ASP A 14 8.50 7.55 -1.45
CA ASP A 14 8.82 6.24 -0.89
C ASP A 14 9.86 6.31 0.26
N ALA A 15 10.41 7.50 0.54
CA ALA A 15 11.39 7.74 1.59
C ALA A 15 10.84 8.46 2.84
N PRO A 16 11.29 8.10 4.06
CA PRO A 16 10.87 8.71 5.32
C PRO A 16 11.47 10.11 5.46
N GLY A 17 10.78 11.10 4.92
CA GLY A 17 10.87 12.48 5.40
C GLY A 17 9.46 12.90 5.77
N GLY A 18 9.27 13.73 6.79
CA GLY A 18 7.92 14.18 7.17
C GLY A 18 7.85 14.35 8.67
N ARG A 19 8.03 15.61 9.10
CA ARG A 19 7.81 16.13 10.47
C ARG A 19 7.97 15.06 11.57
N SER A 20 9.20 14.90 12.06
CA SER A 20 9.50 14.04 13.20
C SER A 20 8.76 14.56 14.43
N GLY A 21 7.76 13.80 14.89
CA GLY A 21 6.95 14.09 16.07
C GLY A 21 5.80 13.09 16.15
N PRO A 22 5.29 12.78 17.36
CA PRO A 22 4.16 11.88 17.53
C PRO A 22 2.96 12.35 16.71
N TYR A 23 2.12 11.41 16.27
CA TYR A 23 0.84 11.72 15.63
C TYR A 23 -0.13 12.29 16.66
N THR A 24 -0.88 13.32 16.30
CA THR A 24 -1.93 13.85 17.18
C THR A 24 -3.14 12.90 17.21
N PRO A 25 -3.99 12.95 18.24
CA PRO A 25 -5.22 12.16 18.27
C PRO A 25 -6.10 12.35 17.03
N GLU A 26 -6.16 13.57 16.49
CA GLU A 26 -6.93 13.90 15.29
C GLU A 26 -6.34 13.25 14.04
N GLU A 27 -5.01 13.23 13.91
CA GLU A 27 -4.33 12.54 12.80
C GLU A 27 -4.54 11.03 12.86
N LEU A 28 -4.55 10.45 14.07
CA LEU A 28 -4.82 9.03 14.27
C LEU A 28 -6.26 8.67 13.92
N ALA A 29 -7.24 9.47 14.35
CA ALA A 29 -8.64 9.28 13.99
C ALA A 29 -8.88 9.40 12.48
N ALA A 30 -8.22 10.35 11.82
CA ALA A 30 -8.29 10.49 10.36
C ALA A 30 -7.65 9.29 9.62
N TYR A 31 -6.56 8.74 10.15
CA TYR A 31 -5.98 7.51 9.63
C TYR A 31 -6.88 6.29 9.86
N GLU A 32 -7.51 6.17 11.03
CA GLU A 32 -8.47 5.10 11.32
C GLU A 32 -9.65 5.13 10.34
N ALA A 33 -10.25 6.31 10.12
CA ALA A 33 -11.31 6.48 9.12
C ALA A 33 -10.86 6.11 7.69
N LEU A 34 -9.59 6.38 7.35
CA LEU A 34 -9.00 5.94 6.08
C LEU A 34 -8.92 4.42 6.00
N VAL A 35 -8.43 3.75 7.06
CA VAL A 35 -8.33 2.29 7.12
C VAL A 35 -9.72 1.66 7.03
N GLU A 36 -10.72 2.18 7.74
CA GLU A 36 -12.11 1.70 7.66
C GLU A 36 -12.68 1.83 6.25
N ARG A 37 -12.47 2.98 5.61
CA ARG A 37 -12.98 3.26 4.26
C ARG A 37 -12.34 2.36 3.20
N TYR A 38 -11.04 2.11 3.31
CA TYR A 38 -10.26 1.45 2.25
C TYR A 38 -9.87 0.01 2.56
N GLY A 39 -10.10 -0.48 3.78
CA GLY A 39 -9.69 -1.81 4.25
C GLY A 39 -10.18 -2.92 3.34
N ARG A 40 -11.47 -2.90 3.00
CA ARG A 40 -12.07 -3.90 2.11
C ARG A 40 -11.51 -3.84 0.69
N LEU A 41 -11.24 -2.64 0.17
CA LEU A 41 -10.66 -2.46 -1.17
C LEU A 41 -9.25 -3.07 -1.23
N VAL A 42 -8.40 -2.67 -0.29
CA VAL A 42 -7.00 -3.12 -0.18
C VAL A 42 -6.95 -4.64 -0.01
N TYR A 43 -7.75 -5.19 0.91
CA TYR A 43 -7.85 -6.63 1.12
C TYR A 43 -8.29 -7.37 -0.14
N ASN A 44 -9.32 -6.90 -0.84
CA ASN A 44 -9.81 -7.56 -2.06
C ASN A 44 -8.77 -7.55 -3.18
N ILE A 45 -8.01 -6.47 -3.35
CA ILE A 45 -6.92 -6.40 -4.32
C ILE A 45 -5.84 -7.42 -3.94
N ALA A 46 -5.41 -7.42 -2.68
CA ALA A 46 -4.41 -8.33 -2.16
C ALA A 46 -4.83 -9.80 -2.32
N TYR A 47 -6.08 -10.11 -2.00
CA TYR A 47 -6.65 -11.45 -2.13
C TYR A 47 -6.70 -11.91 -3.59
N ARG A 48 -7.09 -11.03 -4.52
CA ARG A 48 -7.07 -11.34 -5.97
C ARG A 48 -5.66 -11.61 -6.51
N MET A 49 -4.65 -10.98 -5.94
CA MET A 49 -3.25 -11.17 -6.35
C MET A 49 -2.62 -12.43 -5.75
N THR A 50 -2.92 -12.70 -4.48
CA THR A 50 -2.26 -13.78 -3.72
C THR A 50 -3.00 -15.11 -3.77
N GLY A 51 -4.33 -15.10 -3.91
CA GLY A 51 -5.17 -16.29 -3.82
C GLY A 51 -5.19 -16.95 -2.43
N SER A 52 -4.60 -16.31 -1.41
CA SER A 52 -4.46 -16.83 -0.06
C SER A 52 -4.94 -15.77 0.94
N GLU A 53 -5.80 -16.16 1.87
CA GLU A 53 -6.31 -15.24 2.89
C GLU A 53 -5.18 -14.73 3.81
N ALA A 54 -4.23 -15.61 4.17
CA ALA A 54 -3.10 -15.25 5.02
C ALA A 54 -2.21 -14.23 4.31
N ASP A 55 -1.76 -14.53 3.09
CA ASP A 55 -0.91 -13.63 2.30
C ASP A 55 -1.64 -12.30 2.02
N ALA A 56 -2.96 -12.33 1.80
CA ALA A 56 -3.76 -11.13 1.57
C ALA A 56 -3.81 -10.22 2.80
N LYS A 57 -3.99 -10.79 4.00
CA LYS A 57 -3.98 -10.05 5.27
C LYS A 57 -2.63 -9.42 5.54
N ASP A 58 -1.54 -10.14 5.30
CA ASP A 58 -0.18 -9.63 5.49
C ASP A 58 0.14 -8.49 4.52
N LEU A 59 -0.24 -8.67 3.25
CA LEU A 59 -0.04 -7.66 2.21
C LEU A 59 -0.84 -6.39 2.48
N ALA A 60 -2.08 -6.53 2.94
CA ALA A 60 -2.94 -5.41 3.30
C ALA A 60 -2.39 -4.63 4.50
N GLN A 61 -1.90 -5.32 5.53
CA GLN A 61 -1.28 -4.69 6.69
C GLN A 61 -0.05 -3.88 6.31
N GLU A 62 0.89 -4.49 5.55
CA GLU A 62 2.09 -3.80 5.10
C GLU A 62 1.76 -2.59 4.21
N ALA A 63 0.71 -2.69 3.38
CA ALA A 63 0.22 -1.56 2.60
C ALA A 63 -0.22 -0.41 3.50
N PHE A 64 -1.03 -0.67 4.53
CA PHE A 64 -1.48 0.35 5.46
C PHE A 64 -0.37 0.93 6.33
N ILE A 65 0.68 0.18 6.64
CA ILE A 65 1.90 0.69 7.30
C ILE A 65 2.60 1.71 6.39
N ARG A 66 2.73 1.43 5.09
CA ARG A 66 3.29 2.38 4.11
C ARG A 66 2.43 3.64 3.98
N VAL A 67 1.11 3.48 3.96
CA VAL A 67 0.16 4.60 3.96
C VAL A 67 0.34 5.45 5.22
N PHE A 68 0.46 4.85 6.40
CA PHE A 68 0.64 5.56 7.66
C PHE A 68 1.92 6.40 7.66
N ARG A 69 3.04 5.83 7.20
CA ARG A 69 4.33 6.53 7.08
C ARG A 69 4.27 7.73 6.14
N ALA A 70 3.45 7.65 5.10
CA ALA A 70 3.25 8.73 4.13
C ALA A 70 2.04 9.63 4.46
N PHE A 71 1.29 9.36 5.55
CA PHE A 71 -0.01 9.95 5.84
C PHE A 71 0.01 11.49 5.82
N ARG A 72 0.98 12.10 6.50
CA ARG A 72 1.16 13.56 6.56
C ARG A 72 1.52 14.22 5.22
N ARG A 73 1.79 13.44 4.18
CA ARG A 73 2.13 13.87 2.82
C ARG A 73 1.08 13.46 1.79
N ILE A 74 -0.02 12.84 2.21
CA ILE A 74 -1.13 12.53 1.33
C ILE A 74 -1.80 13.83 0.93
N ASP A 75 -1.67 14.15 -0.36
CA ASP A 75 -2.44 15.21 -1.00
C ASP A 75 -3.91 14.79 -1.12
N PRO A 76 -4.86 15.54 -0.51
CA PRO A 76 -6.28 15.22 -0.56
C PRO A 76 -6.91 15.43 -1.94
N GLU A 77 -6.27 16.18 -2.85
CA GLU A 77 -6.79 16.40 -4.21
C GLU A 77 -6.53 15.22 -5.15
N GLN A 78 -5.65 14.29 -4.77
CA GLN A 78 -5.27 13.14 -5.59
C GLN A 78 -6.04 11.87 -5.21
N PRO A 79 -6.51 11.07 -6.20
CA PRO A 79 -7.23 9.83 -5.95
C PRO A 79 -6.41 8.83 -5.12
N LEU A 80 -6.91 8.47 -3.94
CA LEU A 80 -6.19 7.59 -3.03
C LEU A 80 -6.23 6.13 -3.48
N GLU A 81 -7.31 5.71 -4.16
CA GLU A 81 -7.53 4.34 -4.64
C GLU A 81 -6.42 3.87 -5.58
N GLY A 82 -6.01 4.71 -6.53
CA GLY A 82 -4.96 4.37 -7.50
C GLY A 82 -3.60 4.18 -6.83
N TRP A 83 -3.30 5.00 -5.83
CA TRP A 83 -2.06 4.87 -5.06
C TRP A 83 -2.08 3.63 -4.15
N LEU A 84 -3.21 3.33 -3.50
CA LEU A 84 -3.37 2.09 -2.72
C LEU A 84 -3.17 0.86 -3.58
N TYR A 85 -3.77 0.82 -4.78
CA TYR A 85 -3.56 -0.26 -5.73
C TYR A 85 -2.07 -0.43 -6.08
N ARG A 86 -1.35 0.67 -6.31
CA ARG A 86 0.09 0.64 -6.59
C ARG A 86 0.89 0.09 -5.41
N ILE A 87 0.63 0.54 -4.19
CA ILE A 87 1.30 0.04 -2.98
C ILE A 87 1.15 -1.48 -2.87
N VAL A 88 -0.09 -1.98 -2.97
CA VAL A 88 -0.40 -3.41 -2.86
C VAL A 88 0.29 -4.21 -3.97
N SER A 89 0.23 -3.71 -5.20
CA SER A 89 0.87 -4.35 -6.37
C SER A 89 2.39 -4.44 -6.21
N ASN A 90 3.04 -3.36 -5.77
CA ASN A 90 4.49 -3.32 -5.56
C ASN A 90 4.91 -4.27 -4.44
N LEU A 91 4.17 -4.29 -3.33
CA LEU A 91 4.40 -5.25 -2.25
C LEU A 91 4.27 -6.69 -2.71
N HIS A 92 3.29 -6.99 -3.57
CA HIS A 92 3.10 -8.33 -4.09
C HIS A 92 4.25 -8.74 -5.02
N ILE A 93 4.71 -7.85 -5.89
CA ILE A 93 5.87 -8.09 -6.74
C ILE A 93 7.12 -8.36 -5.89
N ASP A 94 7.33 -7.59 -4.83
CA ASP A 94 8.45 -7.79 -3.89
C ASP A 94 8.37 -9.15 -3.18
N LEU A 95 7.16 -9.57 -2.78
CA LEU A 95 6.91 -10.90 -2.22
C LEU A 95 7.31 -12.01 -3.21
N LEU A 96 6.89 -11.90 -4.47
CA LEU A 96 7.21 -12.87 -5.52
C LEU A 96 8.71 -12.93 -5.81
N ARG A 97 9.41 -11.79 -5.78
CA ARG A 97 10.88 -11.72 -5.98
C ARG A 97 11.65 -12.39 -4.86
N LYS A 98 11.14 -12.36 -3.63
CA LYS A 98 11.76 -12.98 -2.45
C LYS A 98 11.51 -14.48 -2.34
N ARG A 99 10.50 -15.02 -3.02
CA ARG A 99 10.26 -16.47 -3.04
C ARG A 99 11.42 -17.16 -3.77
N PRO A 100 12.15 -18.09 -3.13
CA PRO A 100 13.20 -18.82 -3.81
C PRO A 100 12.59 -19.54 -5.00
N ARG A 101 13.17 -19.35 -6.19
CA ARG A 101 12.79 -20.13 -7.38
C ARG A 101 13.15 -21.57 -7.04
N VAL A 102 12.17 -22.39 -6.67
CA VAL A 102 12.38 -23.83 -6.53
C VAL A 102 12.83 -24.29 -7.90
N ARG A 103 14.12 -24.60 -8.03
CA ARG A 103 14.63 -25.27 -9.23
C ARG A 103 14.08 -26.69 -9.14
N VAL A 104 13.06 -26.95 -9.95
CA VAL A 104 12.59 -28.32 -10.17
C VAL A 104 13.69 -29.00 -10.97
N GLU A 105 14.35 -29.98 -10.35
CA GLU A 105 15.22 -30.96 -11.02
C GLU A 105 14.38 -32.12 -11.55
#